data_AF-A0A4V2H9R3-F1
#
_entry.id   AF-A0A4V2H9R3-F1
#
_cell.length_a   1.000
_cell.length_b   1.000
_cell.length_c   1.000
_cell.angle_alpha   90.00
_cell.angle_beta   90.00
_cell.angle_gamma   90.00
#
_symmetry.space_group_name_H-M   'P 1'
#
loop_
_entity.id
_entity.type
_entity.pdbx_description
1 polymer ?
#
loop_
_entity_poly.entity_id
_entity_poly.type
_entity_poly.pdbx_seq_one_letter_code
_entity_poly.pdbx_strand_id
1 'polypeptide(L)'
;MAIVFLAALCIVASRITLPSESAPSYRQESEECTSPECQEAARALLESMDTTADPCQNFYRYACGGWIDRHPIPPEKGRYSAFDALDDQVSENVAGILKNATNESHERPVLQSALFFQGCIDEEARETQGLHPLKNLH
;
A
#
# COMPACT_ATOMS: atom_id res chain seq x y z
N MET A 1 13.71 60.96 27.71
CA MET A 1 14.59 59.80 27.41
C MET A 1 13.83 58.54 27.00
N ALA A 2 12.59 58.30 27.43
CA ALA A 2 11.78 57.14 27.00
C ALA A 2 11.35 57.14 25.51
N ILE A 3 11.11 58.33 24.93
CA ILE A 3 10.63 58.48 23.55
C ILE A 3 11.71 58.09 22.51
N VAL A 4 12.98 58.30 22.83
CA VAL A 4 14.11 57.96 21.94
C VAL A 4 14.32 56.44 21.86
N PHE A 5 14.09 55.72 22.96
CA PHE A 5 14.18 54.25 22.99
C PHE A 5 13.01 53.56 22.25
N LEU A 6 11.79 54.12 22.31
CA LEU A 6 10.63 53.61 21.57
C LEU A 6 10.77 53.79 20.05
N ALA A 7 11.31 54.93 19.60
CA ALA A 7 11.57 55.16 18.18
C ALA A 7 12.67 54.23 17.63
N ALA A 8 13.72 53.95 18.42
CA ALA A 8 14.79 53.04 18.03
C ALA A 8 14.32 51.59 17.86
N LEU A 9 13.41 51.10 18.71
CA LEU A 9 12.82 49.75 18.62
C LEU A 9 11.96 49.56 17.36
N CYS A 10 11.20 50.58 16.94
CA CYS A 10 10.42 50.54 15.69
C CYS A 10 11.31 50.56 14.43
N ILE A 11 12.45 51.24 14.47
CA ILE A 11 13.41 51.28 13.35
C ILE A 11 14.13 49.94 13.18
N VAL A 12 14.39 49.19 14.27
CA VAL A 12 14.97 47.85 14.20
C VAL A 12 13.94 46.82 13.71
N ALA A 13 12.69 46.89 14.17
CA ALA A 13 11.62 45.99 13.73
C ALA A 13 11.25 46.15 12.24
N SER A 14 11.43 47.34 11.67
CA SER A 14 11.17 47.61 10.24
C SER A 14 12.33 47.25 9.30
N ARG A 15 13.47 46.80 9.84
CA ARG A 15 14.64 46.36 9.08
C ARG A 15 14.87 44.85 9.10
N ILE A 16 14.05 44.08 9.83
CA ILE A 16 14.00 42.62 9.73
C ILE A 16 12.92 42.27 8.70
N THR A 17 13.15 42.66 7.44
CA THR A 17 12.50 41.99 6.32
C THR A 17 13.20 40.63 6.22
N LEU A 18 12.61 39.59 6.79
CA LEU A 18 12.93 38.23 6.39
C LEU A 18 12.77 38.18 4.86
N PRO A 19 13.81 37.82 4.09
CA PRO A 19 13.62 37.56 2.68
C PRO A 19 12.64 36.40 2.61
N SER A 20 11.40 36.69 2.24
CA SER A 20 10.53 35.68 1.65
C SER A 20 11.16 35.38 0.30
N GLU A 21 12.17 34.52 0.27
CA GLU A 21 12.45 33.74 -0.92
C GLU A 21 11.17 32.93 -1.16
N SER A 22 10.27 33.49 -1.97
CA SER A 22 9.32 32.67 -2.69
C SER A 22 10.17 31.63 -3.39
N ALA A 23 10.14 30.39 -2.90
CA ALA A 23 10.76 29.26 -3.56
C ALA A 23 10.41 29.37 -5.05
N PRO A 24 11.37 29.19 -5.97
CA PRO A 24 11.08 29.26 -7.39
C PRO A 24 9.87 28.38 -7.66
N SER A 25 8.76 28.99 -8.08
CA SER A 25 7.60 28.25 -8.56
C SER A 25 8.05 27.59 -9.85
N TYR A 26 8.60 26.38 -9.73
CA TYR A 26 8.81 25.47 -10.84
C TYR A 26 7.42 25.01 -11.29
N ARG A 27 6.67 25.92 -11.91
CA ARG A 27 5.60 25.51 -12.80
C ARG A 27 6.29 25.06 -14.08
N GLN A 28 6.88 23.87 -14.01
CA GLN A 28 6.99 23.08 -15.22
C GLN A 28 5.54 22.94 -15.70
N GLU A 29 5.25 23.45 -16.90
CA GLU A 29 4.17 22.88 -17.70
C GLU A 29 4.58 21.42 -17.89
N SER A 30 4.19 20.57 -16.94
CA SER A 30 4.33 19.14 -17.08
C SER A 30 3.36 18.74 -18.16
N GLU A 31 3.89 18.27 -19.28
CA GLU A 31 3.08 17.55 -20.28
C GLU A 31 2.30 16.46 -19.53
N GLU A 32 0.98 16.50 -19.62
CA GLU A 32 0.11 15.56 -18.93
C GLU A 32 0.42 14.15 -19.43
N CYS A 33 0.66 13.21 -18.51
CA CYS A 33 0.96 11.85 -18.92
C CYS A 33 -0.31 11.15 -19.39
N THR A 34 -0.37 10.81 -20.68
CA THR A 34 -1.52 10.12 -21.29
C THR A 34 -1.23 8.65 -21.62
N SER A 35 -0.14 8.07 -21.11
CA SER A 35 0.15 6.66 -21.34
C SER A 35 -0.88 5.77 -20.63
N PRO A 36 -1.12 4.53 -21.10
CA PRO A 36 -2.04 3.60 -20.44
C PRO A 36 -1.69 3.36 -18.96
N GLU A 37 -0.40 3.30 -18.64
CA GLU A 37 0.09 3.10 -17.27
C GLU A 37 -0.25 4.28 -16.37
N CYS A 38 -0.12 5.51 -16.87
CA CYS A 38 -0.51 6.72 -16.15
C CYS A 38 -2.02 6.79 -15.94
N GLN A 39 -2.81 6.41 -16.94
CA GLN A 39 -4.27 6.39 -16.83
C GLN A 39 -4.74 5.37 -15.79
N GLU A 40 -4.14 4.18 -15.77
CA GLU A 40 -4.45 3.15 -14.78
C GLU A 40 -4.04 3.59 -13.36
N ALA A 41 -2.84 4.16 -13.20
CA ALA A 41 -2.40 4.70 -11.92
C ALA A 41 -3.30 5.84 -11.43
N ALA A 42 -3.68 6.77 -12.32
CA ALA A 42 -4.59 7.86 -12.00
C ALA A 42 -5.97 7.34 -11.58
N ARG A 43 -6.49 6.33 -12.29
CA ARG A 43 -7.75 5.66 -11.93
C ARG A 43 -7.67 5.03 -10.55
N ALA A 44 -6.64 4.24 -10.27
CA ALA A 44 -6.46 3.59 -8.96
C ALA A 44 -6.38 4.61 -7.80
N LEU A 45 -5.70 5.75 -8.03
CA LEU A 45 -5.65 6.85 -7.06
C LEU A 45 -7.03 7.46 -6.83
N LEU A 46 -7.74 7.83 -7.90
CA LEU A 46 -9.06 8.44 -7.82
C LEU A 46 -10.08 7.52 -7.16
N GLU A 47 -10.03 6.22 -7.46
CA GLU A 47 -10.90 5.23 -6.82
C GLU A 47 -10.59 5.14 -5.32
N SER A 48 -9.33 5.25 -4.90
CA SER A 48 -8.94 5.14 -3.49
C SER A 48 -9.37 6.34 -2.65
N MET A 49 -9.51 7.50 -3.28
CA MET A 49 -9.83 8.77 -2.62
C MET A 49 -11.31 8.90 -2.23
N ASP A 50 -11.57 9.64 -1.16
CA ASP A 50 -12.88 10.20 -0.82
C ASP A 50 -12.81 11.72 -0.96
N THR A 51 -13.21 12.23 -2.12
CA THR A 51 -13.14 13.67 -2.45
C THR A 51 -14.14 14.53 -1.69
N THR A 52 -15.03 13.92 -0.89
CA THR A 52 -15.97 14.65 -0.02
C THR A 52 -15.33 15.06 1.31
N ALA A 53 -14.22 14.42 1.70
CA ALA A 53 -13.48 14.76 2.90
C ALA A 53 -12.54 15.95 2.68
N ASP A 54 -12.45 16.86 3.65
CA ASP A 54 -11.48 17.97 3.59
C ASP A 54 -10.04 17.44 3.83
N PRO A 55 -9.13 17.53 2.85
CA PRO A 55 -7.76 17.05 2.98
C PRO A 55 -6.96 17.78 4.07
N CYS A 56 -7.31 19.03 4.39
CA CYS A 56 -6.64 19.81 5.43
C CYS A 56 -7.05 19.38 6.85
N GLN A 57 -8.18 18.68 7.00
CA GLN A 57 -8.69 18.20 8.28
C GLN A 57 -8.41 16.70 8.48
N ASN A 58 -8.59 15.89 7.45
CA ASN A 58 -8.34 14.45 7.51
C ASN A 58 -7.83 13.92 6.17
N PHE A 59 -6.54 14.13 5.93
CA PHE A 59 -5.89 13.66 4.71
C PHE A 59 -5.98 12.14 4.52
N TYR A 60 -6.02 11.36 5.62
CA TYR A 60 -6.16 9.90 5.53
C TYR A 60 -7.53 9.49 4.96
N ARG A 61 -8.61 10.11 5.43
CA ARG A 61 -9.94 9.88 4.84
C ARG A 61 -10.00 10.37 3.40
N TYR A 62 -9.48 11.55 3.11
CA TYR A 62 -9.44 12.07 1.74
C TYR A 62 -8.68 11.15 0.78
N ALA A 63 -7.51 10.66 1.17
CA ALA A 63 -6.65 9.85 0.30
C ALA A 63 -7.09 8.37 0.20
N CYS A 64 -7.66 7.81 1.26
CA CYS A 64 -7.91 6.37 1.37
C CYS A 64 -9.38 5.99 1.60
N GLY A 65 -10.28 6.96 1.82
CA GLY A 65 -11.66 6.70 2.22
C GLY A 65 -12.44 5.83 1.23
N GLY A 66 -12.28 6.09 -0.06
CA GLY A 66 -12.88 5.26 -1.11
C GLY A 66 -12.36 3.82 -1.10
N TRP A 67 -11.07 3.62 -0.83
CA TRP A 67 -10.50 2.28 -0.70
C TRP A 67 -11.08 1.55 0.53
N ILE A 68 -11.10 2.20 1.70
CA ILE A 68 -11.61 1.64 2.96
C ILE A 68 -13.06 1.18 2.81
N ASP A 69 -13.89 2.00 2.18
CA ASP A 69 -15.32 1.70 2.03
C ASP A 69 -15.59 0.48 1.12
N ARG A 70 -14.70 0.21 0.15
CA ARG A 70 -14.81 -0.94 -0.76
C ARG A 70 -14.08 -2.19 -0.28
N HIS A 71 -13.20 -2.07 0.72
CA HIS A 71 -12.36 -3.16 1.21
C HIS A 71 -12.59 -3.35 2.73
N PRO A 72 -13.78 -3.82 3.15
CA PRO A 72 -14.02 -4.15 4.54
C PRO A 72 -13.07 -5.27 4.99
N ILE A 73 -12.72 -5.29 6.28
CA ILE A 73 -11.84 -6.32 6.85
C ILE A 73 -12.54 -7.68 6.74
N PRO A 74 -11.97 -8.65 6.00
CA PRO A 74 -12.52 -10.00 5.94
C PRO A 74 -12.56 -10.68 7.32
N PRO A 75 -13.53 -11.58 7.58
CA PRO A 75 -13.75 -12.17 8.91
C PRO A 75 -12.54 -12.98 9.43
N GLU A 76 -11.72 -13.52 8.55
CA GLU A 76 -10.51 -14.27 8.86
C GLU A 76 -9.28 -13.39 9.16
N LYS A 77 -9.39 -12.06 8.99
CA LYS A 77 -8.28 -11.11 9.14
C LYS A 77 -8.51 -10.15 10.30
N GLY A 78 -7.44 -9.80 11.00
CA GLY A 78 -7.47 -8.77 12.06
C GLY A 78 -7.31 -7.33 11.54
N ARG A 79 -6.81 -7.17 10.32
CA ARG A 79 -6.62 -5.89 9.62
C ARG A 79 -6.67 -6.13 8.11
N TYR A 80 -6.99 -5.09 7.34
CA TYR A 80 -6.93 -5.16 5.90
C TYR A 80 -6.49 -3.82 5.30
N SER A 81 -5.45 -3.88 4.49
CA SER A 81 -4.81 -2.75 3.83
C SER A 81 -4.51 -3.10 2.37
N ALA A 82 -4.10 -2.11 1.58
CA ALA A 82 -3.69 -2.34 0.20
C ALA A 82 -2.55 -3.37 0.07
N PHE A 83 -1.67 -3.49 1.08
CA PHE A 83 -0.63 -4.52 1.09
C PHE A 83 -1.17 -5.91 1.32
N ASP A 84 -2.20 -6.06 2.16
CA ASP A 84 -2.81 -7.36 2.40
C ASP A 84 -3.59 -7.82 1.16
N ALA A 85 -4.28 -6.90 0.48
CA ALA A 85 -4.94 -7.18 -0.80
C ALA A 85 -3.93 -7.62 -1.89
N LEU A 86 -2.76 -6.98 -1.94
CA LEU A 86 -1.68 -7.38 -2.85
C LEU A 86 -1.12 -8.76 -2.49
N ASP A 87 -0.90 -9.03 -1.21
CA ASP A 87 -0.40 -10.32 -0.73
C ASP A 87 -1.37 -11.47 -1.03
N ASP A 88 -2.68 -11.23 -0.89
CA ASP A 88 -3.73 -12.17 -1.28
C ASP A 88 -3.65 -12.48 -2.78
N GLN A 89 -3.57 -11.45 -3.62
CA GLN A 89 -3.47 -11.63 -5.07
C GLN A 89 -2.20 -12.38 -5.48
N VAL A 90 -1.06 -12.09 -4.85
CA VAL A 90 0.21 -12.79 -5.10
C VAL A 90 0.11 -14.24 -4.65
N SER A 91 -0.44 -14.49 -3.47
CA SER A 91 -0.61 -15.84 -2.92
C SER A 91 -1.51 -16.70 -3.81
N GLU A 92 -2.60 -16.14 -4.33
CA GLU A 92 -3.48 -16.81 -5.30
C GLU A 92 -2.75 -17.15 -6.60
N ASN A 93 -1.97 -16.21 -7.14
CA ASN A 93 -1.18 -16.44 -8.35
C ASN A 93 -0.15 -17.54 -8.16
N VAL A 94 0.60 -17.50 -7.05
CA VAL A 94 1.60 -18.54 -6.70
C VAL A 94 0.92 -19.89 -6.49
N ALA A 95 -0.22 -19.93 -5.79
CA ALA A 95 -0.99 -21.16 -5.63
C ALA A 95 -1.42 -21.74 -6.98
N GLY A 96 -1.89 -20.91 -7.92
CA GLY A 96 -2.22 -21.32 -9.27
C GLY A 96 -1.03 -21.92 -10.03
N ILE A 97 0.13 -21.27 -9.94
CA ILE A 97 1.38 -21.77 -10.54
C ILE A 97 1.76 -23.13 -9.96
N LEU A 98 1.77 -23.27 -8.62
CA LEU A 98 2.17 -24.50 -7.95
C LEU A 98 1.18 -25.66 -8.20
N LYS A 99 -0.12 -25.39 -8.35
CA LYS A 99 -1.12 -26.40 -8.76
C LYS A 99 -0.85 -26.95 -10.15
N ASN A 100 -0.45 -26.09 -11.09
CA ASN A 100 -0.22 -26.49 -12.48
C ASN A 100 1.16 -27.12 -12.69
N ALA A 101 2.14 -26.75 -11.88
CA ALA A 101 3.52 -27.20 -12.01
C ALA A 101 3.72 -28.73 -11.89
N THR A 102 2.78 -29.47 -11.31
CA THR A 102 2.88 -30.95 -11.28
C THR A 102 2.50 -31.61 -12.61
N ASN A 103 1.89 -30.88 -13.53
CA ASN A 103 1.45 -31.39 -14.83
C ASN A 103 2.49 -31.18 -15.94
N GLU A 104 3.57 -30.47 -15.64
CA GLU A 104 4.60 -30.06 -16.58
C GLU A 104 6.00 -30.55 -16.16
N SER A 105 6.93 -30.59 -17.11
CA SER A 105 8.33 -30.92 -16.82
C SER A 105 9.08 -29.66 -16.35
N HIS A 106 9.25 -29.51 -15.04
CA HIS A 106 10.04 -28.42 -14.45
C HIS A 106 11.33 -28.91 -13.78
N GLU A 107 12.24 -27.98 -13.51
CA GLU A 107 13.42 -28.24 -12.70
C GLU A 107 13.03 -28.70 -11.29
N ARG A 108 13.93 -29.48 -10.67
CA ARG A 108 13.70 -30.11 -9.37
C ARG A 108 13.18 -29.14 -8.28
N PRO A 109 13.69 -27.91 -8.11
CA PRO A 109 13.20 -27.00 -7.06
C PRO A 109 11.73 -26.61 -7.25
N VAL A 110 11.30 -26.40 -8.49
CA VAL A 110 9.91 -26.07 -8.82
C VAL A 110 9.00 -27.25 -8.52
N LEU A 111 9.38 -28.45 -8.99
CA LEU A 111 8.61 -29.67 -8.74
C LEU A 111 8.49 -29.98 -7.24
N GLN A 112 9.58 -29.81 -6.47
CA GLN A 112 9.54 -30.00 -5.01
C GLN A 112 8.61 -29.01 -4.32
N SER A 113 8.61 -27.75 -4.75
CA SER A 113 7.70 -26.72 -4.21
C SER A 113 6.24 -27.04 -4.52
N ALA A 114 5.95 -27.53 -5.73
CA ALA A 114 4.62 -27.94 -6.15
C ALA A 114 4.11 -29.16 -5.36
N LEU A 115 4.94 -30.19 -5.20
CA LEU A 115 4.60 -31.38 -4.41
C LEU A 115 4.38 -31.05 -2.93
N PHE A 116 5.21 -30.17 -2.36
CA PHE A 116 5.03 -29.69 -0.99
C PHE A 116 3.70 -28.95 -0.83
N PHE A 117 3.38 -28.07 -1.77
CA PHE A 117 2.10 -27.37 -1.80
C PHE A 117 0.91 -28.33 -1.91
N GLN A 118 0.97 -29.34 -2.79
CA GLN A 118 -0.08 -30.36 -2.92
C GLN A 118 -0.34 -31.13 -1.62
N GLY A 119 0.71 -31.54 -0.91
CA GLY A 119 0.56 -32.20 0.39
C GLY A 119 -0.09 -31.31 1.46
N CYS A 120 -0.01 -29.97 1.32
CA CYS A 120 -0.65 -29.01 2.21
C CYS A 120 -2.14 -28.81 1.87
N ILE A 121 -2.52 -28.81 0.60
CA ILE A 121 -3.90 -28.52 0.18
C ILE A 121 -4.80 -29.76 0.05
N ASP A 122 -4.24 -30.96 0.07
CA ASP A 122 -5.00 -32.22 0.09
C ASP A 122 -5.53 -32.51 1.50
N GLU A 123 -6.70 -31.94 1.80
CA GLU A 123 -7.35 -32.09 3.10
C GLU A 123 -7.81 -33.54 3.35
N GLU A 124 -8.30 -34.25 2.34
CA GLU A 124 -8.79 -35.63 2.47
C GLU A 124 -7.66 -36.57 2.91
N ALA A 125 -6.49 -36.46 2.27
CA ALA A 125 -5.32 -37.25 2.66
C ALA A 125 -4.88 -36.92 4.10
N ARG A 126 -4.89 -35.63 4.48
CA ARG A 126 -4.50 -35.19 5.83
C ARG A 126 -5.47 -35.69 6.91
N GLU A 127 -6.78 -35.58 6.68
CA GLU A 127 -7.80 -36.07 7.62
C GLU A 127 -7.76 -37.61 7.75
N THR A 128 -7.50 -38.32 6.65
CA THR A 128 -7.32 -39.78 6.66
C THR A 128 -6.13 -40.20 7.53
N GLN A 129 -5.02 -39.46 7.47
CA GLN A 129 -3.84 -39.72 8.28
C GLN A 129 -4.05 -39.34 9.76
N GLY A 130 -4.87 -38.32 10.03
CA GLY A 130 -5.13 -37.80 11.37
C GLY A 130 -3.84 -37.46 12.11
N LEU A 131 -3.77 -37.80 13.41
CA LEU A 131 -2.60 -37.50 14.25
C LEU A 131 -1.43 -38.50 14.09
N HIS A 132 -1.53 -39.50 13.21
CA HIS A 132 -0.49 -40.53 13.08
C HIS A 132 0.91 -39.97 12.80
N PRO A 133 1.09 -38.98 11.90
CA PRO A 133 2.42 -38.40 11.63
C PRO A 133 3.06 -37.77 12.88
N LEU A 134 2.26 -37.26 13.81
CA LEU A 134 2.74 -36.59 15.02
C LEU A 134 3.12 -37.56 16.15
N LYS A 135 2.64 -38.82 16.12
CA LYS A 135 2.89 -39.80 17.20
C LYS A 135 4.37 -40.16 17.37
N ASN A 136 5.18 -39.96 16.33
CA ASN A 136 6.60 -40.28 16.30
C ASN A 136 7.49 -39.03 16.18
N LEU A 137 6.93 -37.82 16.38
CA LEU A 137 7.75 -36.62 16.54
C LEU A 137 8.38 -36.66 17.94
N HIS A 138 9.68 -36.95 17.99
CA HIS A 138 10.53 -36.82 19.17
C HIS A 138 11.13 -35.42 19.25
#